data_AF-A0A8T2Y312-F1
#
_entry.id   AF-A0A8T2Y312-F1
#
_cell.length_a   1.000
_cell.length_b   1.000
_cell.length_c   1.000
_cell.angle_alpha   90.00
_cell.angle_beta   90.00
_cell.angle_gamma   90.00
#
_symmetry.space_group_name_H-M   'P 1'
#
loop_
_entity.id
_entity.type
_entity.pdbx_description
1 polymer ?
#
loop_
_entity_poly.entity_id
_entity_poly.type
_entity_poly.pdbx_seq_one_letter_code
_entity_poly.pdbx_strand_id
1 'polypeptide(L)' 'MENAGAALIREVASKTNDSAGDGTTTASVLAREIIKLGLLSVTSGANPVSIKKGIDKTVQGLVEELEKRARPVKGRDDIK' A
#
# COMPACT_ATOMS: atom_id res chain seq x y z
N MET A 1 20.47 -11.17 -1.15
CA MET A 1 19.06 -10.93 -1.55
C MET A 1 18.26 -10.18 -0.49
N GLU A 2 18.52 -10.40 0.81
CA GLU A 2 17.87 -9.66 1.90
C GLU A 2 18.00 -8.13 1.78
N ASN A 3 19.19 -7.63 1.42
CA ASN A 3 19.42 -6.19 1.23
C ASN A 3 18.56 -5.56 0.12
N ALA A 4 18.23 -6.30 -0.94
CA ALA A 4 17.39 -5.78 -2.03
C ALA A 4 15.93 -5.66 -1.58
N GLY A 5 15.40 -6.66 -0.86
CA GLY A 5 14.06 -6.60 -0.28
C GLY A 5 13.93 -5.49 0.76
N ALA A 6 14.93 -5.33 1.63
CA ALA A 6 14.96 -4.25 2.61
C ALA A 6 15.00 -2.85 1.94
N ALA A 7 15.78 -2.69 0.87
CA ALA A 7 15.83 -1.44 0.11
C ALA A 7 14.48 -1.07 -0.52
N LEU A 8 13.75 -2.06 -1.05
CA LEU A 8 12.41 -1.85 -1.60
C LEU A 8 11.39 -1.38 -0.55
N ILE A 9 11.39 -1.99 0.63
CA ILE A 9 10.50 -1.57 1.72
C ILE A 9 10.87 -0.16 2.21
N ARG A 10 12.17 0.14 2.31
CA ARG A 10 12.64 1.48 2.68
C ARG A 10 12.21 2.55 1.66
N GLU A 11 12.26 2.22 0.38
CA GLU A 11 11.80 3.11 -0.70
C GLU A 11 10.30 3.41 -0.59
N VAL A 12 9.47 2.40 -0.28
CA VAL A 12 8.03 2.59 -0.04
C VAL A 12 7.78 3.51 1.16
N ALA A 13 8.49 3.29 2.26
CA ALA A 13 8.38 4.12 3.46
C ALA A 13 8.80 5.58 3.18
N SER A 14 9.91 5.78 2.47
CA SER A 14 10.41 7.11 2.09
C SER A 14 9.39 7.86 1.24
N LYS A 15 8.87 7.23 0.16
CA LYS A 15 7.87 7.85 -0.71
C LYS A 15 6.57 8.21 0.02
N THR A 16 6.15 7.37 0.96
CA THR A 16 4.97 7.64 1.78
C THR A 16 5.20 8.86 2.67
N ASN A 17 6.38 8.95 3.30
CA ASN A 17 6.76 10.11 4.09
C ASN A 17 6.80 11.39 3.24
N ASP A 18 7.41 11.34 2.06
CA ASP A 18 7.56 12.51 1.19
C ASP A 18 6.21 13.01 0.65
N SER A 19 5.24 12.12 0.45
CA SER A 19 3.92 12.48 -0.08
C SER A 19 2.91 12.87 1.01
N ALA A 20 2.93 12.22 2.18
CA ALA A 20 1.88 12.33 3.19
C ALA A 20 2.38 12.82 4.56
N GLY A 21 3.68 12.69 4.86
CA GLY A 21 4.26 13.05 6.17
C GLY A 21 3.92 12.11 7.33
N ASP A 22 3.08 11.10 7.11
CA ASP A 22 2.68 10.06 8.06
C ASP A 22 2.36 8.75 7.31
N GLY A 23 2.12 7.65 8.03
CA GLY A 23 1.68 6.37 7.47
C GLY A 23 2.81 5.47 6.97
N THR A 24 4.07 5.83 7.23
CA THR A 24 5.26 5.08 6.78
C THR A 24 5.29 3.64 7.31
N THR A 25 4.91 3.43 8.57
CA THR A 25 4.80 2.10 9.18
C THR A 25 3.70 1.27 8.52
N THR A 26 2.53 1.87 8.31
CA THR A 26 1.40 1.23 7.63
C THR A 26 1.78 0.80 6.22
N ALA A 27 2.38 1.70 5.44
CA ALA A 27 2.85 1.41 4.09
C ALA A 27 3.89 0.28 4.06
N SER A 28 4.81 0.26 5.03
CA SER A 28 5.85 -0.78 5.14
C SER A 28 5.25 -2.17 5.39
N VAL A 29 4.28 -2.27 6.30
CA VAL A 29 3.62 -3.55 6.61
C VAL A 29 2.78 -4.03 5.44
N LEU A 30 2.02 -3.14 4.79
CA LEU A 30 1.25 -3.48 3.59
C LEU A 30 2.14 -3.97 2.46
N ALA A 31 3.23 -3.25 2.15
CA ALA A 31 4.16 -3.65 1.10
C ALA A 31 4.78 -5.02 1.38
N ARG A 32 5.20 -5.28 2.64
CA ARG A 32 5.77 -6.56 3.05
C ARG A 32 4.80 -7.72 2.79
N GLU A 33 3.53 -7.59 3.20
CA GLU A 33 2.54 -8.67 3.02
C GLU A 33 2.11 -8.84 1.56
N ILE A 34 1.92 -7.75 0.80
CA ILE A 34 1.59 -7.81 -0.63
C ILE A 34 2.70 -8.55 -1.41
N ILE A 35 3.97 -8.22 -1.15
CA ILE A 35 5.10 -8.88 -1.79
C ILE A 35 5.14 -10.37 -1.42
N LYS A 36 5.01 -10.69 -0.13
CA LYS A 36 5.04 -12.08 0.35
C LYS A 36 3.93 -12.93 -0.29
N LEU A 37 2.68 -12.47 -0.26
CA LEU A 37 1.53 -13.19 -0.82
C LEU A 37 1.57 -13.24 -2.35
N GLY A 38 2.05 -12.17 -2.99
CA GLY A 38 2.27 -12.13 -4.44
C GLY A 38 3.30 -13.16 -4.88
N LEU A 39 4.44 -13.26 -4.18
CA LEU A 39 5.46 -14.27 -4.45
C LEU A 39 4.92 -15.69 -4.26
N LEU A 40 4.18 -15.96 -3.18
CA LEU A 40 3.54 -17.27 -2.96
C LEU A 40 2.57 -17.64 -4.10
N SER A 41 1.77 -16.68 -4.56
CA SER A 41 0.84 -16.88 -5.67
C SER A 41 1.58 -17.20 -6.98
N VAL A 42 2.65 -16.47 -7.28
CA VAL A 42 3.49 -16.71 -8.46
C VAL A 42 4.18 -18.08 -8.40
N THR A 43 4.72 -18.46 -7.24
CA THR A 43 5.33 -19.80 -7.06
C THR A 43 4.32 -20.93 -7.22
N SER A 44 3.03 -20.63 -7.01
CA SER A 44 1.91 -21.57 -7.22
C SER A 44 1.42 -21.59 -8.68
N GLY A 45 2.13 -20.95 -9.61
CA GLY A 45 1.84 -20.95 -11.05
C GLY A 45 0.93 -19.83 -11.54
N ALA A 46 0.54 -18.89 -10.67
CA ALA A 46 -0.25 -17.74 -11.10
C ALA A 46 0.58 -16.75 -11.93
N ASN A 47 -0.04 -16.13 -12.94
CA ASN A 47 0.61 -15.16 -13.79
C ASN A 47 0.88 -13.83 -13.01
N PRO A 48 2.14 -13.39 -12.86
CA PRO A 48 2.49 -12.16 -12.14
C PRO A 48 1.80 -10.90 -12.69
N VAL A 49 1.64 -10.82 -14.02
CA VAL A 49 1.00 -9.68 -14.69
C VAL A 49 -0.48 -9.62 -14.35
N SER A 50 -1.15 -10.77 -14.31
CA SER A 50 -2.57 -10.84 -13.91
C SER A 50 -2.76 -10.48 -12.44
N ILE A 51 -1.87 -10.95 -11.55
CA ILE A 51 -1.88 -10.58 -10.13
C ILE A 51 -1.74 -9.07 -9.98
N LYS A 52 -0.73 -8.47 -10.61
CA LYS A 52 -0.53 -7.02 -10.60
C LYS A 52 -1.79 -6.27 -11.04
N LYS A 53 -2.37 -6.66 -12.19
CA LYS A 53 -3.59 -6.03 -12.71
C LYS A 53 -4.76 -6.11 -11.71
N GLY A 54 -4.91 -7.25 -11.04
CA GLY A 54 -5.92 -7.44 -9.99
C GLY A 54 -5.69 -6.55 -8.78
N ILE A 55 -4.43 -6.44 -8.32
CA ILE A 55 -4.04 -5.55 -7.23
C ILE A 55 -4.33 -4.10 -7.60
N ASP A 56 -3.87 -3.63 -8.78
CA ASP A 56 -4.04 -2.26 -9.24
C ASP A 56 -5.54 -1.88 -9.31
N LYS A 57 -6.38 -2.76 -9.86
CA LYS A 57 -7.85 -2.57 -9.90
C LYS A 57 -8.46 -2.50 -8.50
N THR A 58 -8.00 -3.34 -7.58
CA THR A 58 -8.51 -3.38 -6.20
C THR A 58 -8.12 -2.11 -5.45
N VAL A 59 -6.87 -1.66 -5.58
CA VAL A 59 -6.38 -0.41 -4.98
C VAL A 59 -7.20 0.77 -5.46
N GLN A 60 -7.47 0.87 -6.77
CA GLN A 60 -8.31 1.93 -7.31
C GLN A 60 -9.70 1.95 -6.65
N GLY A 61 -10.39 0.81 -6.60
CA GLY A 61 -11.71 0.72 -5.98
C GLY A 61 -11.71 1.04 -4.48
N LEU A 62 -10.64 0.66 -3.76
CA LEU A 62 -10.49 0.99 -2.34
C LEU A 62 -10.26 2.48 -2.11
N VAL A 63 -9.47 3.15 -2.96
CA VAL A 63 -9.26 4.60 -2.86
C VAL A 63 -10.57 5.34 -3.07
N GLU A 64 -11.33 5.00 -4.12
CA GLU A 64 -12.65 5.59 -4.38
C GLU A 64 -13.63 5.40 -3.20
N GLU A 65 -13.60 4.24 -2.55
CA GLU A 65 -14.44 3.98 -1.38
C GLU A 65 -13.98 4.75 -0.14
N LEU A 66 -12.68 4.88 0.08
CA LEU A 66 -12.12 5.67 1.17
C LEU A 66 -12.50 7.15 1.03
N GLU A 67 -12.44 7.70 -0.19
CA GLU A 67 -12.87 9.07 -0.48
C GLU A 67 -14.36 9.28 -0.18
N LYS A 68 -15.23 8.33 -0.53
CA LYS A 68 -16.67 8.38 -0.20
C LYS A 68 -16.94 8.36 1.31
N ARG A 69 -16.08 7.70 2.08
CA ARG A 69 -16.18 7.59 3.55
C ARG A 69 -15.50 8.74 4.29
N ALA A 70 -14.62 9.47 3.61
CA ALA A 70 -13.90 10.58 4.20
C ALA A 70 -14.89 11.67 4.64
N ARG A 71 -14.67 12.20 5.84
CA ARG A 71 -15.45 13.33 6.36
C ARG A 71 -14.59 14.58 6.32
N PRO A 72 -15.05 15.67 5.69
CA PRO A 72 -14.34 16.94 5.73
C PRO A 72 -14.20 17.46 7.16
N VAL A 73 -13.00 17.89 7.53
CA VAL A 73 -12.72 18.54 8.80
C VAL A 73 -13.01 20.04 8.65
N LYS A 74 -13.97 20.56 9.41
CA LYS A 74 -14.44 21.97 9.33
C LYS A 74 -13.87 22.85 10.42
N GLY A 75 -13.31 22.27 11.49
CA GLY A 75 -12.72 23.05 12.57
C GLY A 75 -12.09 22.18 13.66
N ARG A 76 -11.58 22.84 14.70
CA ARG A 76 -10.93 22.17 15.85
C ARG A 76 -11.86 21.21 16.58
N ASP A 77 -13.17 21.45 16.59
CA ASP A 77 -14.13 20.59 17.27
C ASP A 77 -14.29 19.21 16.59
N ASP A 78 -13.92 19.11 15.31
CA ASP A 78 -13.87 17.84 14.57
C ASP A 78 -12.59 17.04 14.85
N ILE A 79 -11.59 17.66 15.51
CA ILE A 79 -10.29 17.09 15.89
C ILE A 79 -10.18 17.13 17.42
N LYS A 80 -10.94 16.25 18.09
CA LYS A 80 -10.81 16.06 19.54
C LYS A 80 -9.71 15.06 19.88
#